data_AF-A0A7W8B3U8-F1
#
_entry.id   AF-A0A7W8B3U8-F1
#
_cell.length_a   1.000
_cell.length_b   1.000
_cell.length_c   1.000
_cell.angle_alpha   90.00
_cell.angle_beta   90.00
_cell.angle_gamma   90.00
#
_symmetry.space_group_name_H-M   'P 1'
#
loop_
_entity.id
_entity.type
_entity.pdbx_description
1 polymer ?
#
loop_
_entity_poly.entity_id
_entity_poly.type
_entity_poly.pdbx_seq_one_letter_code
_entity_poly.pdbx_strand_id
1 'polypeptide(L)'
;MDDPSTNPFADWLLHRAHLAGYDPDARDTHDTVSILAALALDEGLNPEQTIALAHSLDVTPQEVTDAYLGEMRQRTLTQLLDHPCLAALDAHLDVIARTG
;
A
#
# COMPACT_ATOMS: atom_id res chain seq x y z
N MET A 1 -9.43 -15.54 6.04
CA MET A 1 -10.36 -14.53 5.51
C MET A 1 -9.77 -13.21 5.95
N ASP A 2 -8.80 -12.76 5.19
CA ASP A 2 -8.12 -11.49 5.43
C ASP A 2 -9.14 -10.38 5.18
N ASP A 3 -9.30 -9.50 6.17
CA ASP A 3 -10.19 -8.37 6.05
C ASP A 3 -9.61 -7.43 4.98
N PRO A 4 -10.34 -7.14 3.87
CA PRO A 4 -9.85 -6.24 2.82
C PRO A 4 -9.63 -4.80 3.32
N SER A 5 -9.99 -4.52 4.58
CA SER A 5 -9.74 -3.25 5.27
C SER A 5 -8.34 -3.15 5.88
N THR A 6 -7.56 -4.25 5.90
CA THR A 6 -6.20 -4.21 6.45
C THR A 6 -5.29 -3.54 5.42
N ASN A 7 -4.71 -2.39 5.79
CA ASN A 7 -3.79 -1.61 4.96
C ASN A 7 -2.37 -1.82 5.55
N PRO A 8 -1.60 -2.81 5.07
CA PRO A 8 -0.27 -3.13 5.57
C PRO A 8 0.64 -1.92 5.73
N PHE A 9 0.58 -0.97 4.79
CA PHE A 9 1.37 0.25 4.88
C PHE A 9 0.88 1.19 5.99
N ALA A 10 -0.43 1.32 6.20
CA ALA A 10 -0.97 2.07 7.34
C ALA A 10 -0.59 1.44 8.68
N ASP A 11 -0.61 0.12 8.79
CA ASP A 11 -0.17 -0.60 9.99
C ASP A 11 1.33 -0.39 10.23
N TRP A 12 2.14 -0.43 9.16
CA TRP A 12 3.55 -0.11 9.22
C TRP A 12 3.78 1.33 9.70
N LEU A 13 3.03 2.29 9.19
CA LEU A 13 3.11 3.70 9.60
C LEU A 13 2.74 3.88 11.07
N LEU A 14 1.66 3.27 11.56
CA LEU A 14 1.27 3.31 12.98
C LEU A 14 2.36 2.71 13.88
N HIS A 15 2.94 1.58 13.46
CA HIS A 15 4.02 0.95 14.19
C HIS A 15 5.27 1.85 14.25
N ARG A 16 5.69 2.44 13.12
CA ARG A 16 6.82 3.38 13.10
C ARG A 16 6.54 4.65 13.88
N ALA A 17 5.32 5.18 13.82
CA ALA A 17 4.91 6.34 14.60
C ALA A 17 5.01 6.04 16.11
N HIS A 18 4.54 4.87 16.55
CA HIS A 18 4.70 4.43 17.93
C HIS A 18 6.18 4.36 18.35
N LEU A 19 7.04 3.78 17.52
CA LEU A 19 8.49 3.70 17.80
C LEU A 19 9.17 5.08 17.85
N ALA A 20 8.70 6.04 17.06
CA ALA A 20 9.17 7.42 17.07
C ALA A 20 8.60 8.26 18.24
N GLY A 21 7.76 7.66 19.09
CA GLY A 21 7.20 8.30 20.29
C GLY A 21 5.87 9.02 20.06
N TYR A 22 5.23 8.84 18.91
CA TYR A 22 3.85 9.29 18.69
C TYR A 22 2.87 8.33 19.38
N ASP A 23 1.73 8.86 19.82
CA ASP A 23 0.62 8.06 20.33
C ASP A 23 -0.17 7.46 19.14
N PRO A 24 -0.15 6.14 18.91
CA PRO A 24 -0.89 5.52 17.81
C PRO A 24 -2.40 5.55 18.03
N ASP A 25 -2.88 5.63 19.27
CA ASP A 25 -4.31 5.67 19.60
C ASP A 25 -4.87 7.10 19.51
N ALA A 26 -4.00 8.11 19.39
CA ALA A 26 -4.43 9.49 19.17
C ALA A 26 -5.07 9.62 17.79
N ARG A 27 -6.28 10.19 17.78
CA ARG A 27 -7.05 10.42 16.54
C ARG A 27 -6.26 11.17 15.47
N ASP A 28 -5.51 12.19 15.87
CA ASP A 28 -4.70 12.99 14.95
C ASP A 28 -3.61 12.15 14.26
N THR A 29 -3.02 11.19 14.99
CA THR A 29 -2.06 10.22 14.43
C THR A 29 -2.74 9.33 13.41
N HIS A 30 -3.90 8.76 13.75
CA HIS A 30 -4.68 7.90 12.84
C HIS A 30 -5.13 8.63 11.57
N ASP A 31 -5.62 9.86 11.69
CA ASP A 31 -6.07 10.68 10.55
C ASP A 31 -4.87 10.99 9.63
N THR A 32 -3.72 11.36 10.22
CA THR A 32 -2.48 11.63 9.47
C THR A 32 -1.99 10.38 8.75
N VAL A 33 -1.93 9.23 9.42
CA VAL A 33 -1.52 7.96 8.82
C VAL A 33 -2.45 7.56 7.67
N SER A 34 -3.76 7.72 7.85
CA SER A 34 -4.74 7.37 6.82
C SER A 34 -4.55 8.20 5.55
N ILE A 35 -4.30 9.51 5.70
CA ILE A 35 -4.04 10.42 4.58
C ILE A 35 -2.73 10.04 3.88
N LEU A 36 -1.65 9.80 4.63
CA LEU A 36 -0.35 9.45 4.08
C LEU A 36 -0.39 8.10 3.35
N ALA A 37 -1.08 7.11 3.93
CA ALA A 37 -1.24 5.80 3.31
C ALA A 37 -2.06 5.89 2.02
N ALA A 38 -3.14 6.69 2.01
CA ALA A 38 -3.92 6.91 0.80
C ALA A 38 -3.08 7.57 -0.31
N LEU A 39 -2.33 8.62 0.03
CA LEU A 39 -1.48 9.33 -0.93
C LEU A 39 -0.38 8.42 -1.51
N ALA A 40 0.32 7.68 -0.65
CA ALA A 40 1.40 6.80 -1.07
C ALA A 40 0.92 5.64 -1.96
N LEU A 41 -0.29 5.14 -1.74
CA LEU A 41 -0.84 4.00 -2.48
C LEU A 41 -1.57 4.39 -3.77
N ASP A 42 -1.91 5.67 -3.96
CA ASP A 42 -2.55 6.19 -5.17
C ASP A 42 -1.51 6.53 -6.25
N GLU A 43 -0.61 7.48 -5.96
CA GLU A 43 0.39 7.98 -6.91
C GLU A 43 1.85 7.75 -6.49
N GLY A 44 2.07 7.28 -5.25
CA GLY A 44 3.39 7.24 -4.64
C GLY A 44 3.78 8.59 -4.03
N LEU A 45 4.74 8.56 -3.10
CA LEU A 45 5.26 9.78 -2.49
C LEU A 45 6.37 10.38 -3.37
N ASN A 46 6.37 11.70 -3.50
CA ASN A 46 7.48 12.41 -4.13
C ASN A 46 8.73 12.40 -3.22
N PRO A 47 9.95 12.66 -3.75
CA PRO A 47 11.17 12.54 -2.96
C PRO A 47 11.19 13.40 -1.70
N GLU A 48 10.63 14.61 -1.73
CA GLU A 48 10.57 15.50 -0.57
C GLU A 48 9.64 14.96 0.51
N GLN A 49 8.47 14.45 0.13
CA GLN A 49 7.52 13.79 1.02
C GLN A 49 8.12 12.53 1.65
N THR A 50 8.79 11.70 0.87
CA THR A 50 9.46 10.49 1.36
C THR A 50 10.56 10.82 2.36
N ILE A 51 11.38 11.84 2.09
CA ILE A 51 12.43 12.29 3.01
C ILE A 51 11.84 12.86 4.30
N ALA A 52 10.81 13.70 4.20
CA ALA A 52 10.15 14.29 5.36
C ALA A 52 9.52 13.21 6.27
N LEU A 53 8.80 12.26 5.66
CA LEU A 53 8.20 11.15 6.37
C LEU A 53 9.25 10.25 7.01
N ALA A 54 10.33 9.96 6.29
CA ALA A 54 11.44 9.15 6.81
C ALA A 54 12.09 9.79 8.03
N HIS A 55 12.32 11.10 7.98
CA HIS A 55 12.85 11.87 9.10
C HIS A 55 11.89 11.86 10.31
N SER A 56 10.58 11.99 10.11
CA SER A 56 9.59 11.93 11.19
C SER A 56 9.50 10.56 11.85
N LEU A 57 9.78 9.48 11.11
CA LEU A 57 9.65 8.10 11.57
C LEU A 57 10.98 7.43 11.97
N ASP A 58 12.07 8.21 11.96
CA ASP A 58 13.44 7.75 12.21
C ASP A 58 13.81 6.51 11.38
N VAL A 59 13.49 6.55 10.08
CA VAL A 59 13.83 5.54 9.07
C VAL A 59 14.61 6.17 7.93
N THR A 60 15.13 5.33 7.05
CA THR A 60 15.63 5.77 5.75
C THR A 60 14.50 6.01 4.75
N PRO A 61 14.68 6.91 3.75
CA PRO A 61 13.73 7.08 2.65
C PRO A 61 13.49 5.78 1.85
N GLN A 62 14.49 4.91 1.79
CA GLN A 62 14.40 3.59 1.16
C GLN A 62 13.38 2.70 1.88
N GLU A 63 13.42 2.65 3.21
CA GLU A 63 12.47 1.86 4.01
C GLU A 63 11.03 2.33 3.83
N VAL A 64 10.79 3.64 3.75
CA VAL A 64 9.46 4.19 3.44
C VAL A 64 8.98 3.72 2.07
N THR A 65 9.85 3.82 1.06
CA THR A 65 9.54 3.44 -0.32
C THR A 65 9.22 1.95 -0.42
N ASP A 66 10.05 1.10 0.18
CA ASP A 66 9.86 -0.35 0.18
C ASP A 66 8.57 -0.75 0.90
N ALA A 67 8.18 -0.01 1.95
CA ALA A 67 6.97 -0.29 2.73
C ALA A 67 5.67 -0.08 1.95
N TYR A 68 5.55 0.96 1.11
CA TYR A 68 4.32 1.18 0.33
C TYR A 68 4.34 0.52 -1.06
N LEU A 69 5.51 0.28 -1.66
CA LEU A 69 5.61 -0.26 -3.03
C LEU A 69 5.03 -1.67 -3.17
N GLY A 70 5.19 -2.51 -2.13
CA GLY A 70 4.67 -3.88 -2.14
C GLY A 70 3.14 -3.90 -2.26
N GLU A 71 2.48 -3.11 -1.40
CA GLU A 71 1.02 -2.99 -1.38
C GLU A 71 0.48 -2.26 -2.61
N MET A 72 1.13 -1.16 -3.03
CA MET A 72 0.77 -0.45 -4.27
C MET A 72 0.76 -1.39 -5.47
N ARG A 73 1.83 -2.20 -5.64
CA ARG A 73 1.91 -3.19 -6.72
C ARG A 73 0.77 -4.20 -6.64
N GLN A 74 0.47 -4.72 -5.45
CA GLN A 74 -0.61 -5.67 -5.26
C GLN A 74 -1.97 -5.07 -5.63
N ARG A 75 -2.26 -3.83 -5.19
CA ARG A 75 -3.50 -3.12 -5.52
C ARG A 75 -3.63 -2.87 -7.02
N THR A 76 -2.56 -2.41 -7.67
CA THR A 76 -2.55 -2.22 -9.13
C THR A 76 -2.78 -3.53 -9.87
N LEU A 77 -2.15 -4.63 -9.45
CA LEU A 77 -2.36 -5.95 -10.06
C LEU A 77 -3.82 -6.42 -9.90
N THR A 78 -4.41 -6.28 -8.71
CA THR A 78 -5.83 -6.60 -8.49
C THR A 78 -6.73 -5.76 -9.40
N GLN A 79 -6.51 -4.44 -9.48
CA GLN A 79 -7.30 -3.55 -10.37
C GLN A 79 -7.17 -3.93 -11.84
N LEU A 80 -5.98 -4.34 -12.29
CA LEU A 80 -5.77 -4.81 -13.66
C LEU A 80 -6.51 -6.13 -13.92
N LEU A 81 -6.46 -7.08 -12.98
CA LEU A 81 -7.15 -8.36 -13.10
C LEU A 81 -8.68 -8.21 -13.06
N ASP A 82 -9.19 -7.25 -12.30
CA ASP A 82 -10.62 -6.89 -12.28
C ASP A 82 -11.07 -6.16 -13.55
N HIS A 83 -10.14 -5.78 -14.44
CA HIS A 83 -10.49 -5.17 -15.71
C HIS A 83 -11.09 -6.24 -16.66
N PRO A 84 -12.28 -6.00 -17.24
CA PRO A 84 -13.03 -7.02 -17.99
C PRO A 84 -12.27 -7.57 -19.22
N CYS A 85 -11.32 -6.81 -19.77
CA CYS A 85 -10.46 -7.27 -20.86
C CYS A 85 -9.48 -8.39 -20.44
N LEU A 86 -9.02 -8.41 -19.19
CA LEU A 86 -8.12 -9.46 -18.69
C LEU A 86 -8.89 -10.67 -18.15
N ALA A 87 -10.05 -10.45 -17.52
CA ALA A 87 -10.97 -11.54 -17.16
C ALA A 87 -11.43 -12.35 -18.39
N ALA A 88 -11.64 -11.69 -19.53
CA ALA A 88 -11.96 -12.35 -20.79
C ALA A 88 -10.77 -13.15 -21.36
N LEU A 89 -9.54 -12.69 -21.15
CA LEU A 89 -8.33 -13.42 -21.57
C LEU A 89 -8.10 -14.67 -20.71
N ASP A 90 -8.30 -14.56 -19.40
CA ASP A 90 -8.15 -15.69 -18.46
C ASP A 90 -9.14 -16.82 -18.80
N ALA A 91 -10.43 -16.47 -19.00
CA ALA A 91 -11.44 -17.43 -19.46
C ALA A 91 -11.07 -18.09 -20.80
N HIS A 92 -10.41 -17.37 -21.70
CA HIS A 92 -9.98 -17.92 -23.00
C HIS A 92 -8.78 -18.86 -22.86
N LEU A 93 -7.82 -18.55 -21.99
CA LEU A 93 -6.67 -19.41 -21.70
C LEU A 93 -7.09 -20.70 -21.00
N ASP A 94 -8.07 -20.62 -20.10
CA ASP A 94 -8.63 -21.75 -19.35
C ASP A 94 -9.39 -22.73 -20.26
N VAL A 95 -10.00 -22.22 -21.34
CA VAL A 95 -10.61 -23.03 -22.41
C VAL A 95 -9.55 -23.76 -23.23
N ILE A 96 -8.44 -23.07 -23.58
CA ILE A 96 -7.32 -23.69 -24.32
C ILE A 96 -6.65 -24.79 -23.48
N ALA A 97 -6.44 -24.56 -22.18
CA ALA A 97 -5.82 -25.54 -21.29
C ALA A 97 -6.67 -26.81 -21.04
N ARG A 98 -8.01 -26.73 -21.21
CA ARG A 98 -8.90 -27.91 -21.15
C ARG A 98 -9.08 -28.64 -22.48
N THR A 99 -8.71 -28.00 -23.59
CA THR A 99 -8.90 -28.55 -24.94
C THR A 99 -7.61 -29.05 -25.60
N GLY A 100 -6.45 -28.87 -24.96
CA GLY A 100 -5.18 -29.54 -25.28
C GLY A 100 -4.91 -30.71 -24.35
#